data_AF-A0A496A4G4-F1
#
_entry.id   AF-A0A496A4G4-F1
#
_cell.length_a   1.000
_cell.length_b   1.000
_cell.length_c   1.000
_cell.angle_alpha   90.00
_cell.angle_beta   90.00
_cell.angle_gamma   90.00
#
_symmetry.space_group_name_H-M   'P 1'
#
loop_
_entity.id
_entity.type
_entity.pdbx_description
1 polymer ?
#
loop_
_entity_poly.entity_id
_entity_poly.type
_entity_poly.pdbx_seq_one_letter_code
_entity_poly.pdbx_strand_id
1 'polypeptide(L)' 'MISKTYWTILEHANRELAQRFEKAKKARASGDARGIQQAEMDYFQALQRLIDDVQNAVADPNRENRL' A
#
# COMPACT_ATOMS: atom_id res chain seq x y z
N MET A 1 -15.15 9.91 11.07
CA MET A 1 -15.41 8.48 10.77
C MET A 1 -15.03 8.27 9.31
N ILE A 2 -14.16 7.30 9.02
CA ILE A 2 -13.72 7.01 7.64
C ILE A 2 -14.91 6.44 6.86
N SER A 3 -15.16 6.89 5.63
CA SER A 3 -16.27 6.36 4.81
C SER A 3 -16.05 4.88 4.50
N LYS A 4 -17.13 4.13 4.23
CA LYS A 4 -17.05 2.70 3.87
C LYS A 4 -16.16 2.48 2.63
N THR A 5 -16.19 3.41 1.69
CA THR A 5 -15.34 3.40 0.49
C THR A 5 -13.88 3.52 0.87
N TYR A 6 -13.51 4.52 1.68
CA TYR A 6 -12.14 4.67 2.15
C TYR A 6 -11.66 3.50 2.98
N TRP A 7 -12.53 2.90 3.82
CA TRP A 7 -12.19 1.67 4.55
C TRP A 7 -11.84 0.51 3.59
N THR A 8 -12.59 0.36 2.51
CA THR A 8 -12.33 -0.67 1.48
C THR A 8 -11.02 -0.42 0.74
N ILE A 9 -10.71 0.85 0.41
CA ILE A 9 -9.43 1.25 -0.21
C ILE A 9 -8.26 0.90 0.71
N LEU A 10 -8.35 1.27 2.00
CA LEU A 10 -7.32 0.98 3.00
C LEU A 10 -7.13 -0.52 3.22
N GLU A 11 -8.22 -1.29 3.24
CA GLU A 11 -8.13 -2.76 3.33
C GLU A 11 -7.38 -3.36 2.13
N HIS A 12 -7.71 -2.92 0.91
CA HIS A 12 -7.05 -3.38 -0.30
C HIS A 12 -5.55 -3.01 -0.31
N ALA A 13 -5.23 -1.75 -0.02
CA ALA A 13 -3.86 -1.26 0.03
C ALA A 13 -3.01 -2.00 1.08
N ASN A 14 -3.58 -2.28 2.26
CA ASN A 14 -2.90 -3.07 3.29
C ASN A 14 -2.62 -4.51 2.83
N ARG A 15 -3.59 -5.17 2.16
CA ARG A 15 -3.38 -6.51 1.62
C ARG A 15 -2.27 -6.52 0.57
N GLU A 16 -2.26 -5.52 -0.31
CA GLU A 16 -1.21 -5.39 -1.33
C GLU A 16 0.17 -5.17 -0.69
N LEU A 17 0.27 -4.29 0.32
CA LEU A 17 1.50 -4.03 1.05
C LEU A 17 2.05 -5.30 1.71
N ALA A 18 1.18 -6.07 2.37
CA ALA A 18 1.55 -7.33 3.00
C ALA A 18 2.08 -8.36 1.98
N GLN A 19 1.43 -8.48 0.82
CA GLN A 19 1.89 -9.36 -0.25
C GLN A 19 3.26 -8.95 -0.79
N ARG A 20 3.49 -7.65 -0.99
CA ARG A 20 4.78 -7.13 -1.47
C ARG A 20 5.90 -7.31 -0.43
N PHE A 21 5.59 -7.15 0.85
CA PHE A 21 6.54 -7.43 1.93
C PHE A 21 6.95 -8.90 1.97
N GLU A 22 6.01 -9.84 1.81
CA GLU A 22 6.34 -11.26 1.72
C GLU A 22 7.17 -11.60 0.47
N LYS A 23 6.93 -10.93 -0.67
CA LYS A 23 7.80 -11.05 -1.85
C LYS A 23 9.22 -10.56 -1.57
N ALA A 24 9.37 -9.41 -0.93
CA ALA A 24 10.68 -8.86 -0.55
C ALA A 24 11.43 -9.80 0.41
N LYS A 25 10.75 -10.38 1.40
CA LYS A 25 11.33 -11.40 2.29
C LYS A 25 11.83 -12.63 1.53
N LYS A 26 11.03 -13.15 0.58
CA LYS A 26 11.42 -14.29 -0.26
C LYS A 26 12.62 -13.95 -1.16
N ALA A 27 12.64 -12.76 -1.75
CA ALA A 27 13.77 -12.29 -2.55
C ALA A 27 15.05 -12.17 -1.71
N ARG A 28 14.96 -11.66 -0.47
CA ARG A 28 16.10 -11.64 0.46
C ARG A 28 16.61 -13.03 0.79
N ALA A 29 15.70 -13.99 0.98
CA ALA A 29 16.07 -15.37 1.24
C ALA A 29 16.71 -16.07 0.03
N SER A 30 16.40 -15.66 -1.21
CA SER A 30 17.00 -16.25 -2.42
C SER A 30 18.40 -15.72 -2.74
N GLY A 31 18.80 -14.58 -2.18
CA GLY A 31 20.12 -13.99 -2.39
C GLY A 31 20.34 -13.34 -3.76
N ASP A 32 19.31 -13.22 -4.60
CA ASP A 32 19.39 -12.52 -5.88
C ASP A 32 19.35 -11.00 -5.67
N ALA A 33 20.51 -10.35 -5.78
CA ALA A 33 20.64 -8.91 -5.56
C ALA A 33 19.70 -8.05 -6.42
N ARG A 34 19.47 -8.42 -7.69
CA ARG A 34 18.55 -7.68 -8.57
C ARG A 34 17.10 -7.91 -8.16
N GLY A 35 16.73 -9.16 -7.88
CA GLY A 35 15.42 -9.53 -7.38
C GLY A 35 15.08 -8.86 -6.05
N ILE A 36 16.06 -8.74 -5.14
CA ILE A 36 15.92 -8.03 -3.86
C ILE A 36 15.63 -6.55 -4.10
N GLN A 37 16.45 -5.89 -4.91
CA GLN A 37 16.29 -4.45 -5.15
C GLN A 37 14.93 -4.14 -5.78
N GLN A 38 14.49 -4.93 -6.75
CA GLN A 38 13.18 -4.76 -7.37
C GLN A 38 12.05 -5.00 -6.35
N ALA A 39 12.11 -6.06 -5.56
CA ALA A 39 11.07 -6.39 -4.59
C ALA A 39 10.98 -5.35 -3.46
N GLU A 40 12.12 -4.77 -3.05
CA GLU A 40 12.16 -3.68 -2.08
C GLU A 40 11.57 -2.39 -2.66
N MET A 41 11.92 -2.03 -3.90
CA MET A 41 11.30 -0.90 -4.60
C MET A 41 9.78 -1.06 -4.72
N ASP A 42 9.32 -2.25 -5.10
CA ASP A 42 7.90 -2.56 -5.20
C ASP A 42 7.19 -2.39 -3.85
N TYR A 43 7.81 -2.84 -2.76
CA TYR A 43 7.31 -2.65 -1.40
C TYR A 43 7.24 -1.16 -1.01
N PHE A 44 8.31 -0.40 -1.24
CA PHE A 44 8.34 1.02 -0.90
C PHE A 44 7.33 1.85 -1.70
N GLN A 45 7.12 1.53 -2.98
CA GLN A 45 6.10 2.18 -3.80
C GLN A 45 4.69 1.93 -3.26
N ALA A 46 4.39 0.71 -2.81
CA ALA A 46 3.09 0.42 -2.21
C ALA A 46 2.90 1.11 -0.86
N LEU A 47 3.96 1.21 -0.06
CA LEU A 47 3.91 1.96 1.19
C LEU A 47 3.61 3.45 0.95
N GLN A 48 4.24 4.05 -0.05
CA GLN A 48 4.01 5.45 -0.41
C GLN A 48 2.56 5.68 -0.86
N ARG A 49 2.01 4.79 -1.71
CA ARG A 49 0.59 4.86 -2.10
C ARG A 49 -0.36 4.74 -0.91
N LEU A 50 -0.10 3.82 0.02
CA LEU A 50 -0.92 3.68 1.22
C LEU A 50 -0.89 4.97 2.07
N ILE A 51 0.27 5.61 2.20
CA ILE A 51 0.38 6.89 2.91
C ILE A 51 -0.47 7.96 2.22
N ASP A 52 -0.42 8.06 0.89
CA ASP A 52 -1.23 8.99 0.12
C ASP A 52 -2.73 8.71 0.29
N ASP A 53 -3.15 7.44 0.25
CA ASP A 53 -4.54 7.02 0.45
C ASP A 53 -5.05 7.36 1.86
N VAL A 54 -4.22 7.14 2.89
CA VAL A 54 -4.53 7.53 4.28
C VAL A 54 -4.65 9.05 4.40
N GLN A 55 -3.72 9.81 3.82
CA GLN A 55 -3.77 11.27 3.84
C GLN A 55 -5.02 11.80 3.14
N ASN A 56 -5.40 11.22 2.00
CA ASN A 56 -6.62 11.56 1.28
C ASN A 56 -7.89 11.23 2.09
N ALA A 57 -7.92 10.08 2.77
CA ALA A 57 -9.03 9.67 3.62
C ALA A 57 -9.23 10.59 4.84
N VAL A 58 -8.14 11.13 5.39
CA VAL A 58 -8.16 12.04 6.54
C VAL A 58 -8.47 13.48 6.12
N ALA A 59 -7.97 13.92 4.97
CA ALA A 59 -8.14 15.30 4.50
C ALA A 59 -9.57 15.62 4.03
N ASP A 60 -10.31 14.65 3.49
CA ASP A 60 -11.69 14.88 3.06
C ASP A 60 -12.58 13.64 3.24
N PRO A 61 -13.02 13.34 4.47
CA PRO A 61 -13.89 12.21 4.75
C PRO A 61 -15.29 12.31 4.09
N ASN A 62 -15.63 13.45 3.47
CA ASN A 62 -16.93 13.74 2.86
C ASN A 62 -16.86 14.05 1.35
N ARG A 63 -15.72 13.81 0.67
CA ARG A 63 -15.56 14.13 -0.77
C ARG A 63 -16.57 13.42 -1.68
N GLU A 64 -17.15 12.31 -1.21
CA GLU A 64 -18.21 11.57 -1.90
C GLU A 64 -19.57 12.30 -1.90
N ASN A 65 -19.85 13.24 -0.99
CA ASN A 65 -21.11 13.99 -1.00
C ASN A 65 -21.17 15.11 -2.08
N ARG A 66 -20.18 15.18 -2.98
CA ARG A 66 -20.08 16.21 -4.04
C ARG A 66 -20.00 15.65 -5.46
N LEU A 67 -20.14 14.34 -5.66
CA LEU A 67 -20.27 13.68 -6.97
C LEU A 67 -21.62 12.95 -7.04
#